data_AF-A0A924DRC1-F1
#
_entry.id   AF-A0A924DRC1-F1
#
_cell.length_a   1.000
_cell.length_b   1.000
_cell.length_c   1.000
_cell.angle_alpha   90.00
_cell.angle_beta   90.00
_cell.angle_gamma   90.00
#
_symmetry.space_group_name_H-M   'P 1'
#
loop_
_entity.id
_entity.type
_entity.pdbx_description
1 polymer ?
#
loop_
_entity_poly.entity_id
_entity_poly.type
_entity_poly.pdbx_seq_one_letter_code
_entity_poly.pdbx_strand_id
1 'polypeptide(L)'
;MKSPTSATQKNAENINTKNSSLSSSNAENILKNDLAKLERNLKIETVQDRNWVSVNNYSISVKDLVNPKNSKHLFNLTNGSIANLANCLKKDFCGMERRSESDAYFDENKTPGHILLGRSLNIMLEGLRINPDLKSQIDWDLMNELTYSSNEIIQVLALELIKEYDTSDNDTDHLLKIVDNFKGNAKAQALAKLSTKDSSSDRIIFVNSLEKTFAGDDPNTVISVVESLKKMNLSNEEMARVSKNLCHYKENGTDDPNWRMIKYNMGKVSIDLDNICTN
;
A
#
# COMPACT_ATOMS: atom_id res chain seq x y z
N MET A 1 10.08 18.54 -78.95
CA MET A 1 10.95 19.62 -78.42
C MET A 1 10.33 20.14 -77.12
N LYS A 2 11.18 20.32 -76.10
CA LYS A 2 10.94 20.91 -74.76
C LYS A 2 10.20 20.05 -73.71
N SER A 3 10.98 19.25 -72.99
CA SER A 3 11.08 19.35 -71.52
C SER A 3 11.85 20.65 -71.18
N PRO A 4 11.66 21.33 -70.02
CA PRO A 4 11.98 20.74 -68.71
C PRO A 4 11.26 21.28 -67.43
N THR A 5 11.54 20.58 -66.31
CA THR A 5 11.68 21.04 -64.90
C THR A 5 10.47 21.64 -64.17
N SER A 6 9.95 21.02 -63.08
CA SER A 6 10.50 20.80 -61.72
C SER A 6 9.98 21.87 -60.74
N ALA A 7 9.28 21.44 -59.69
CA ALA A 7 9.54 21.79 -58.29
C ALA A 7 8.38 21.33 -57.39
N THR A 8 8.56 20.16 -56.79
CA THR A 8 7.81 19.69 -55.63
C THR A 8 8.30 20.47 -54.41
N GLN A 9 7.50 21.41 -53.89
CA GLN A 9 7.75 21.99 -52.57
C GLN A 9 7.06 21.14 -51.49
N LYS A 10 7.87 20.31 -50.84
CA LYS A 10 7.63 19.81 -49.49
C LYS A 10 7.75 21.00 -48.53
N ASN A 11 6.66 21.44 -47.92
CA ASN A 11 6.75 22.21 -46.68
C ASN A 11 6.78 21.24 -45.51
N ALA A 12 8.00 21.03 -45.01
CA ALA A 12 8.26 20.38 -43.75
C ALA A 12 7.81 21.29 -42.60
N GLU A 13 7.02 20.69 -41.71
CA GLU A 13 7.16 20.78 -40.24
C GLU A 13 7.67 22.11 -39.69
N ASN A 14 6.73 23.00 -39.38
CA ASN A 14 6.91 23.99 -38.32
C ASN A 14 6.31 23.41 -37.03
N ILE A 15 7.00 22.44 -36.42
CA ILE A 15 6.66 21.91 -35.10
C ILE A 15 7.01 22.99 -34.09
N ASN A 16 5.96 23.71 -33.70
CA ASN A 16 5.94 24.70 -32.64
C ASN A 16 6.52 24.11 -31.35
N THR A 17 7.80 24.39 -31.11
CA THR A 17 8.51 24.06 -29.86
C THR A 17 8.18 25.11 -28.82
N LYS A 18 6.93 25.16 -28.35
CA LYS A 18 6.50 25.99 -27.22
C LYS A 18 5.33 25.30 -26.53
N ASN A 19 5.62 24.36 -25.64
CA ASN A 19 4.68 23.90 -24.60
C ASN A 19 5.35 22.98 -23.56
N SER A 20 6.57 23.29 -23.10
CA SER A 20 7.20 22.57 -21.97
C SER A 20 7.40 23.40 -20.70
N SER A 21 6.99 24.67 -20.68
CA SER A 21 7.22 25.58 -19.54
C SER A 21 5.97 25.99 -18.76
N LEU A 22 4.77 25.60 -19.19
CA LEU A 22 3.51 25.91 -18.50
C LEU A 22 2.98 24.80 -17.57
N SER A 23 3.51 23.58 -17.63
CA SER A 23 2.98 22.47 -16.82
C SER A 23 3.62 22.32 -15.44
N SER A 24 4.86 22.79 -15.25
CA SER A 24 5.55 22.68 -13.94
C SER A 24 5.01 23.66 -12.90
N SER A 25 4.68 24.88 -13.30
CA SER A 25 4.18 25.92 -12.39
C SER A 25 2.80 25.57 -11.82
N ASN A 26 1.96 24.87 -12.59
CA ASN A 26 0.63 24.47 -12.13
C ASN A 26 0.71 23.32 -11.11
N ALA A 27 1.56 22.31 -11.35
CA ALA A 27 1.73 21.18 -10.44
C ALA A 27 2.33 21.57 -9.09
N GLU A 28 3.35 22.44 -9.07
CA GLU A 28 3.95 22.92 -7.82
C GLU A 28 2.98 23.77 -6.99
N ASN A 29 2.17 24.62 -7.64
CA ASN A 29 1.15 25.42 -6.96
C ASN A 29 0.04 24.55 -6.38
N ILE A 30 -0.37 23.51 -7.10
CA ILE A 30 -1.31 22.51 -6.62
C ILE A 30 -0.77 21.83 -5.34
N LEU A 31 0.47 21.35 -5.36
CA LEU A 31 1.07 20.67 -4.21
C LEU A 31 1.21 21.60 -3.00
N LYS A 32 1.59 22.86 -3.21
CA LYS A 32 1.66 23.87 -2.14
C LYS A 32 0.28 24.15 -1.52
N ASN A 33 -0.76 24.23 -2.35
CA ASN A 33 -2.13 24.45 -1.88
C ASN A 33 -2.66 23.25 -1.09
N ASP A 34 -2.41 22.04 -1.58
CA ASP A 34 -2.77 20.80 -0.90
C ASP A 34 -2.07 20.68 0.46
N LEU A 35 -0.76 20.99 0.54
CA LEU A 35 -0.02 21.02 1.79
C LEU A 35 -0.58 22.07 2.76
N ALA A 36 -0.84 23.29 2.30
CA ALA A 36 -1.42 24.34 3.13
C ALA A 36 -2.82 23.98 3.67
N LYS A 37 -3.63 23.25 2.88
CA LYS A 37 -4.93 22.72 3.33
C LYS A 37 -4.74 21.67 4.43
N LEU A 38 -3.78 20.76 4.28
CA LEU A 38 -3.45 19.79 5.34
C LEU A 38 -3.01 20.49 6.62
N GLU A 39 -2.04 21.40 6.52
CA GLU A 39 -1.45 22.08 7.69
C GLU A 39 -2.48 22.85 8.51
N ARG A 40 -3.49 23.46 7.88
CA ARG A 40 -4.60 24.15 8.58
C ARG A 40 -5.48 23.23 9.41
N ASN A 41 -5.54 21.94 9.07
CA ASN A 41 -6.34 20.95 9.77
C ASN A 41 -5.52 20.14 10.79
N LEU A 42 -4.23 20.45 10.94
CA LEU A 42 -3.34 19.83 11.92
C LEU A 42 -3.13 20.72 13.14
N LYS A 43 -2.70 20.11 14.25
CA LYS A 43 -2.33 20.86 15.45
C LYS A 43 -1.16 21.80 15.11
N ILE A 44 -1.27 23.05 15.56
CA ILE A 44 -0.26 24.09 15.32
C ILE A 44 1.12 23.65 15.82
N GLU A 45 1.18 22.97 16.97
CA GLU A 45 2.39 22.42 17.57
C GLU A 45 3.12 21.44 16.64
N THR A 46 2.36 20.65 15.85
CA THR A 46 2.92 19.72 14.87
C THR A 46 3.54 20.47 13.68
N VAL A 47 2.82 21.45 13.15
CA VAL A 47 3.24 22.19 11.94
C VAL A 47 4.41 23.14 12.23
N GLN A 48 4.48 23.67 13.45
CA GLN A 48 5.56 24.57 13.89
C GLN A 48 6.83 23.83 14.33
N ASP A 49 6.82 22.49 14.39
CA ASP A 49 8.03 21.73 14.71
C ASP A 49 9.09 21.93 13.62
N ARG A 50 10.34 22.21 14.03
CA ARG A 50 11.46 22.43 13.09
C ARG A 50 11.71 21.25 12.15
N ASN A 51 11.30 20.03 12.52
CA ASN A 51 11.45 18.82 11.71
C ASN A 51 10.22 18.53 10.84
N TRP A 52 9.13 19.31 10.96
CA TRP A 52 7.93 19.15 10.13
C TRP A 52 8.24 19.22 8.64
N VAL A 53 9.15 20.12 8.26
CA VAL A 53 9.66 20.25 6.88
C VAL A 53 10.33 18.96 6.42
N SER A 54 11.09 18.30 7.29
CA SER A 54 11.75 17.02 6.97
C SER A 54 10.75 15.85 6.89
N VAL A 55 9.72 15.85 7.75
CA VAL A 55 8.61 14.88 7.68
C VAL A 55 7.86 15.00 6.35
N ASN A 56 7.63 16.22 5.85
CA ASN A 56 6.96 16.47 4.57
C ASN A 56 7.90 16.48 3.35
N ASN A 57 9.19 16.18 3.54
CA ASN A 57 10.11 16.07 2.42
C ASN A 57 10.09 14.64 1.83
N TYR A 58 9.22 14.43 0.84
CA TYR A 58 9.06 13.14 0.15
C TYR A 58 10.24 12.74 -0.75
N SER A 59 11.21 13.63 -1.00
CA SER A 59 12.45 13.25 -1.69
C SER A 59 13.42 12.44 -0.82
N ILE A 60 13.20 12.41 0.49
CA ILE A 60 13.99 11.64 1.45
C ILE A 60 13.18 10.42 1.88
N SER A 61 13.77 9.23 1.78
CA SER A 61 13.14 8.00 2.26
C SER A 61 13.00 8.03 3.79
N VAL A 62 12.01 7.33 4.36
CA VAL A 62 11.84 7.28 5.82
C VAL A 62 13.07 6.66 6.51
N LYS A 63 13.69 5.66 5.89
CA LYS A 63 14.90 5.00 6.40
C LYS A 63 16.10 5.94 6.47
N ASP A 64 16.22 6.88 5.54
CA ASP A 64 17.29 7.88 5.56
C ASP A 64 16.97 9.04 6.51
N LEU A 65 15.68 9.35 6.67
CA LEU A 65 15.20 10.41 7.55
C LEU A 65 15.38 10.05 9.03
N VAL A 66 15.03 8.81 9.41
CA VAL A 66 15.01 8.35 10.80
C VAL A 66 16.35 7.74 11.18
N ASN A 67 17.00 8.29 12.20
CA ASN A 67 18.31 7.83 12.69
C ASN A 67 18.40 7.92 14.23
N PRO A 68 19.45 7.37 14.87
CA PRO A 68 19.56 7.36 16.33
C PRO A 68 19.49 8.74 17.00
N LYS A 69 19.87 9.82 16.31
CA LYS A 69 19.87 11.19 16.88
C LYS A 69 18.49 11.84 16.89
N ASN A 70 17.62 11.50 15.94
CA ASN A 70 16.32 12.18 15.77
C ASN A 70 15.09 11.26 15.91
N SER A 71 15.29 9.94 15.96
CA SER A 71 14.23 8.92 15.98
C SER A 71 13.16 9.15 17.06
N LYS A 72 13.55 9.38 18.31
CA LYS A 72 12.60 9.67 19.40
C LYS A 72 11.78 10.94 19.15
N HIS A 73 12.42 11.99 18.65
CA HIS A 73 11.73 13.25 18.35
C HIS A 73 10.73 13.07 17.21
N LEU A 74 11.16 12.43 16.11
CA LEU A 74 10.30 12.18 14.95
C LEU A 74 9.14 11.26 15.29
N PHE A 75 9.38 10.20 16.09
CA PHE A 75 8.32 9.34 16.61
C PHE A 75 7.28 10.16 17.40
N ASN A 76 7.72 10.99 18.36
CA ASN A 76 6.77 11.77 19.17
C ASN A 76 5.96 12.75 18.32
N LEU A 77 6.61 13.39 17.33
CA LEU A 77 5.97 14.31 16.40
C LEU A 77 4.90 13.62 15.56
N THR A 78 5.19 12.43 15.01
CA THR A 78 4.22 11.69 14.19
C THR A 78 3.13 11.02 15.02
N ASN A 79 3.48 10.44 16.16
CA ASN A 79 2.51 9.87 17.11
C ASN A 79 1.48 10.93 17.55
N GLY A 80 1.93 12.15 17.87
CA GLY A 80 1.05 13.25 18.26
C GLY A 80 0.13 13.78 17.15
N SER A 81 0.41 13.46 15.88
CA SER A 81 -0.33 13.96 14.72
C SER A 81 -1.28 12.95 14.08
N ILE A 82 -1.05 11.64 14.28
CA ILE A 82 -1.81 10.57 13.63
C ILE A 82 -3.31 10.60 13.96
N ALA A 83 -3.69 10.79 15.23
CA ALA A 83 -5.10 10.88 15.61
C ALA A 83 -5.81 12.06 14.90
N ASN A 84 -5.13 13.20 14.77
CA ASN A 84 -5.70 14.35 14.06
C ASN A 84 -5.81 14.06 12.57
N LEU A 85 -4.77 13.48 11.96
CA LEU A 85 -4.76 13.09 10.54
C LEU A 85 -5.89 12.10 10.22
N ALA A 86 -6.04 11.05 11.04
CA ALA A 86 -7.07 10.03 10.87
C ALA A 86 -8.49 10.64 10.94
N ASN A 87 -8.76 11.45 11.97
CA ASN A 87 -10.05 12.12 12.14
C ASN A 87 -10.36 13.11 11.02
N CYS A 88 -9.34 13.86 10.60
CA CYS A 88 -9.41 14.83 9.53
C CYS A 88 -9.72 14.17 8.16
N LEU A 89 -9.08 13.04 7.86
CA LEU A 89 -9.33 12.28 6.64
C LEU A 89 -10.77 11.76 6.57
N LYS A 90 -11.33 11.30 7.70
CA LYS A 90 -12.72 10.82 7.79
C LYS A 90 -13.77 11.90 7.54
N LYS A 91 -13.46 13.17 7.85
CA LYS A 91 -14.42 14.28 7.76
C LYS A 91 -14.64 14.74 6.31
N ASP A 92 -13.57 15.13 5.64
CA ASP A 92 -13.60 15.75 4.32
C ASP A 92 -12.26 15.60 3.59
N PHE A 93 -11.59 14.46 3.79
CA PHE A 93 -10.25 14.20 3.27
C PHE A 93 -9.23 15.29 3.64
N CYS A 94 -9.40 15.91 4.82
CA CYS A 94 -8.64 17.07 5.27
C CYS A 94 -8.80 18.33 4.41
N GLY A 95 -10.04 18.64 4.02
CA GLY A 95 -10.38 19.77 3.16
C GLY A 95 -9.94 19.60 1.71
N MET A 96 -9.57 18.39 1.30
CA MET A 96 -9.25 18.07 -0.09
C MET A 96 -10.55 17.96 -0.88
N GLU A 97 -10.71 18.84 -1.85
CA GLU A 97 -11.91 18.89 -2.68
C GLU A 97 -11.74 17.95 -3.88
N ARG A 98 -12.82 17.23 -4.21
CA ARG A 98 -12.93 16.56 -5.50
C ARG A 98 -12.82 17.63 -6.58
N ARG A 99 -11.78 17.55 -7.39
CA ARG A 99 -11.59 18.49 -8.50
C ARG A 99 -12.68 18.25 -9.54
N SER A 100 -13.06 19.27 -10.29
CA SER A 100 -13.95 19.16 -11.45
C SER A 100 -13.49 18.02 -12.36
N GLU A 101 -14.43 17.32 -13.01
CA GLU A 101 -14.13 16.21 -13.92
C GLU A 101 -13.11 16.58 -15.03
N SER A 102 -12.96 17.87 -15.32
CA SER A 102 -12.00 18.42 -16.29
C SER A 102 -10.55 18.54 -15.78
N ASP A 103 -10.28 18.52 -14.47
CA ASP A 103 -9.03 19.08 -13.93
C ASP A 103 -8.10 18.13 -13.15
N ALA A 104 -8.54 16.92 -12.78
CA ALA A 104 -7.68 15.76 -12.45
C ALA A 104 -8.49 14.62 -11.83
N TYR A 105 -7.98 13.39 -11.99
CA TYR A 105 -8.40 12.23 -11.21
C TYR A 105 -8.19 12.48 -9.70
N PHE A 106 -9.25 12.27 -8.90
CA PHE A 106 -9.20 12.34 -7.43
C PHE A 106 -9.38 10.93 -6.85
N ASP A 107 -8.31 10.38 -6.28
CA ASP A 107 -8.37 9.12 -5.55
C ASP A 107 -8.63 9.39 -4.07
N GLU A 108 -9.86 9.11 -3.63
CA GLU A 108 -10.30 9.26 -2.24
C GLU A 108 -9.47 8.48 -1.24
N ASN A 109 -8.82 7.40 -1.69
CA ASN A 109 -7.99 6.55 -0.86
C ASN A 109 -6.52 6.93 -0.93
N LYS A 110 -6.10 7.87 -1.80
CA LYS A 110 -4.69 8.25 -1.99
C LYS A 110 -4.48 9.76 -2.01
N THR A 111 -5.30 10.49 -1.26
CA THR A 111 -5.12 11.94 -1.08
C THR A 111 -3.77 12.25 -0.40
N PRO A 112 -3.25 13.49 -0.52
CA PRO A 112 -2.04 13.90 0.18
C PRO A 112 -2.05 13.62 1.70
N GLY A 113 -3.22 13.68 2.34
CA GLY A 113 -3.37 13.34 3.75
C GLY A 113 -3.15 11.84 4.04
N HIS A 114 -3.62 10.94 3.16
CA HIS A 114 -3.35 9.50 3.28
C HIS A 114 -1.86 9.21 3.12
N ILE A 115 -1.21 9.89 2.17
CA ILE A 115 0.24 9.76 1.93
C ILE A 115 1.02 10.20 3.18
N LEU A 116 0.64 11.33 3.78
CA LEU A 116 1.24 11.84 5.01
C LEU A 116 0.99 10.92 6.21
N LEU A 117 -0.23 10.37 6.36
CA LEU A 117 -0.56 9.42 7.41
C LEU A 117 0.26 8.12 7.26
N GLY A 118 0.33 7.55 6.06
CA GLY A 118 1.18 6.39 5.78
C GLY A 118 2.66 6.66 6.07
N ARG A 119 3.18 7.83 5.68
CA ARG A 119 4.56 8.24 6.00
C ARG A 119 4.77 8.39 7.50
N SER A 120 3.80 8.94 8.22
CA SER A 120 3.85 9.12 9.69
C SER A 120 3.90 7.79 10.43
N LEU A 121 3.10 6.81 10.02
CA LEU A 121 3.12 5.44 10.54
C LEU A 121 4.47 4.76 10.26
N ASN A 122 5.03 4.94 9.06
CA ASN A 122 6.33 4.38 8.72
C ASN A 122 7.46 5.02 9.55
N ILE A 123 7.39 6.33 9.81
CA ILE A 123 8.33 7.02 10.71
C ILE A 123 8.21 6.46 12.13
N MET A 124 7.00 6.19 12.62
CA MET A 124 6.82 5.55 13.93
C MET A 124 7.47 4.17 13.97
N LEU A 125 7.26 3.36 12.93
CA LEU A 125 7.82 2.02 12.84
C LEU A 125 9.36 2.03 12.89
N GLU A 126 10.02 2.88 12.07
CA GLU A 126 11.48 3.04 12.14
C GLU A 126 11.95 3.65 13.47
N GLY A 127 11.16 4.54 14.07
CA GLY A 127 11.42 5.10 15.39
C GLY A 127 11.46 4.03 16.49
N LEU A 128 10.51 3.08 16.45
CA LEU A 128 10.42 1.94 17.37
C LEU A 128 11.52 0.92 17.16
N ARG A 129 11.92 0.66 15.91
CA ARG A 129 13.06 -0.22 15.60
C ARG A 129 14.35 0.25 16.27
N ILE A 130 14.51 1.57 16.40
CA ILE A 130 15.66 2.18 17.09
C ILE A 130 15.42 2.33 18.59
N ASN A 131 14.20 2.66 19.02
CA ASN A 131 13.85 2.89 20.43
C ASN A 131 12.56 2.11 20.80
N PRO A 132 12.67 0.81 21.12
CA PRO A 132 11.49 -0.04 21.38
C PRO A 132 10.63 0.42 22.56
N ASP A 133 11.21 1.12 23.53
CA ASP A 133 10.50 1.63 24.73
C ASP A 133 9.41 2.65 24.39
N LEU A 134 9.47 3.27 23.21
CA LEU A 134 8.46 4.22 22.73
C LEU A 134 7.10 3.55 22.48
N LYS A 135 7.03 2.22 22.41
CA LYS A 135 5.77 1.47 22.25
C LYS A 135 4.73 1.78 23.33
N SER A 136 5.18 2.17 24.53
CA SER A 136 4.33 2.57 25.65
C SER A 136 3.50 3.83 25.40
N GLN A 137 3.82 4.58 24.35
CA GLN A 137 3.15 5.84 23.98
C GLN A 137 2.15 5.65 22.83
N ILE A 138 2.03 4.43 22.29
CA ILE A 138 1.16 4.15 21.16
C ILE A 138 -0.27 3.97 21.66
N ASP A 139 -1.19 4.63 20.97
CA ASP A 139 -2.62 4.37 21.09
C ASP A 139 -2.98 3.13 20.25
N TRP A 140 -3.06 1.98 20.91
CA TRP A 140 -3.34 0.69 20.24
C TRP A 140 -4.77 0.59 19.71
N ASP A 141 -5.73 1.27 20.35
CA ASP A 141 -7.12 1.34 19.85
C ASP A 141 -7.16 2.08 18.51
N LEU A 142 -6.41 3.18 18.40
CA LEU A 142 -6.25 3.90 17.15
C LEU A 142 -5.51 3.07 16.09
N MET A 143 -4.47 2.31 16.45
CA MET A 143 -3.80 1.43 15.50
C MET A 143 -4.77 0.37 14.96
N ASN A 144 -5.56 -0.25 15.83
CA ASN A 144 -6.61 -1.19 15.43
C ASN A 144 -7.62 -0.53 14.49
N GLU A 145 -8.09 0.68 14.81
CA GLU A 145 -8.98 1.44 13.94
C GLU A 145 -8.40 1.66 12.53
N LEU A 146 -7.10 1.99 12.46
CA LEU A 146 -6.42 2.24 11.17
C LEU A 146 -6.31 1.00 10.29
N THR A 147 -6.42 -0.22 10.84
CA THR A 147 -6.51 -1.44 10.04
C THR A 147 -7.79 -1.51 9.18
N TYR A 148 -8.83 -0.75 9.55
CA TYR A 148 -10.08 -0.62 8.79
C TYR A 148 -10.06 0.54 7.77
N SER A 149 -8.92 1.20 7.57
CA SER A 149 -8.76 2.24 6.56
C SER A 149 -9.01 1.70 5.15
N SER A 150 -9.52 2.54 4.24
CA SER A 150 -9.64 2.20 2.82
C SER A 150 -8.31 2.28 2.05
N ASN A 151 -7.25 2.82 2.66
CA ASN A 151 -5.93 2.93 2.06
C ASN A 151 -5.05 1.71 2.42
N GLU A 152 -4.57 0.99 1.40
CA GLU A 152 -3.78 -0.25 1.57
C GLU A 152 -2.52 -0.06 2.43
N ILE A 153 -1.83 1.08 2.27
CA ILE A 153 -0.55 1.33 2.94
C ILE A 153 -0.79 1.53 4.43
N ILE A 154 -1.86 2.26 4.78
CA ILE A 154 -2.25 2.52 6.17
C ILE A 154 -2.66 1.22 6.84
N GLN A 155 -3.48 0.39 6.18
CA GLN A 155 -3.89 -0.92 6.71
C GLN A 155 -2.67 -1.80 7.03
N VAL A 156 -1.74 -1.92 6.09
CA VAL A 156 -0.56 -2.78 6.23
C VAL A 156 0.41 -2.25 7.28
N LEU A 157 0.66 -0.94 7.35
CA LEU A 157 1.56 -0.35 8.35
C LEU A 157 0.96 -0.41 9.76
N ALA A 158 -0.35 -0.19 9.91
CA ALA A 158 -1.02 -0.33 11.19
C ALA A 158 -0.93 -1.77 11.70
N LEU A 159 -1.21 -2.76 10.84
CA LEU A 159 -1.05 -4.17 11.18
C LEU A 159 0.40 -4.52 11.55
N GLU A 160 1.40 -3.96 10.84
CA GLU A 160 2.81 -4.19 11.15
C GLU A 160 3.20 -3.64 12.52
N LEU A 161 2.69 -2.45 12.90
CA LEU A 161 2.89 -1.88 14.23
C LEU A 161 2.30 -2.77 15.32
N ILE A 162 1.06 -3.25 15.14
CA ILE A 162 0.40 -4.17 16.09
C ILE A 162 1.21 -5.46 16.20
N LYS A 163 1.51 -6.10 15.07
CA LYS A 163 2.28 -7.35 15.01
C LYS A 163 3.62 -7.26 15.73
N GLU A 164 4.38 -6.18 15.51
CA GLU A 164 5.76 -6.06 16.04
C GLU A 164 5.80 -5.58 17.50
N TYR A 165 4.84 -4.75 17.95
CA TYR A 165 5.01 -3.99 19.20
C TYR A 165 3.84 -4.05 20.19
N ASP A 166 2.63 -4.42 19.77
CA ASP A 166 1.51 -4.63 20.70
C ASP A 166 1.71 -5.95 21.43
N THR A 167 1.81 -5.95 22.75
CA THR A 167 2.02 -7.19 23.52
C THR A 167 0.70 -7.89 23.89
N SER A 168 -0.43 -7.23 23.69
CA SER A 168 -1.77 -7.72 24.03
C SER A 168 -2.45 -8.41 22.85
N ASP A 169 -2.39 -7.79 21.65
CA ASP A 169 -3.16 -8.19 20.47
C ASP A 169 -2.28 -8.59 19.28
N ASN A 170 -1.13 -9.22 19.53
CA ASN A 170 -0.23 -9.69 18.46
C ASN A 170 -0.26 -11.21 18.20
N ASP A 171 -1.24 -11.94 18.74
CA ASP A 171 -1.36 -13.37 18.43
C ASP A 171 -1.79 -13.59 16.97
N THR A 172 -1.42 -14.74 16.42
CA THR A 172 -1.57 -15.00 14.98
C THR A 172 -3.03 -15.10 14.56
N ASP A 173 -3.91 -15.64 15.40
CA ASP A 173 -5.34 -15.77 15.08
C ASP A 173 -6.02 -14.41 15.04
N HIS A 174 -5.72 -13.55 16.02
CA HIS A 174 -6.21 -12.16 16.04
C HIS A 174 -5.73 -11.38 14.81
N LEU A 175 -4.43 -11.41 14.51
CA LEU A 175 -3.88 -10.70 13.35
C LEU A 175 -4.49 -11.20 12.03
N LEU A 176 -4.75 -12.50 11.89
CA LEU A 176 -5.39 -13.05 10.69
C LEU A 176 -6.87 -12.65 10.59
N LYS A 177 -7.58 -12.49 11.71
CA LYS A 177 -8.95 -11.94 11.72
C LYS A 177 -9.01 -10.48 11.25
N ILE A 178 -7.98 -9.68 11.57
CA ILE A 178 -7.86 -8.33 11.00
C ILE A 178 -7.69 -8.44 9.48
N VAL A 179 -6.76 -9.28 9.03
CA VAL A 179 -6.41 -9.47 7.61
C VAL A 179 -7.56 -10.03 6.76
N ASP A 180 -8.50 -10.76 7.36
CA ASP A 180 -9.70 -11.24 6.66
C ASP A 180 -10.52 -10.09 6.03
N ASN A 181 -10.44 -8.88 6.59
CA ASN A 181 -11.15 -7.70 6.06
C ASN A 181 -10.37 -6.97 4.95
N PHE A 182 -9.10 -7.32 4.72
CA PHE A 182 -8.28 -6.68 3.69
C PHE A 182 -8.63 -7.26 2.32
N LYS A 183 -8.33 -6.51 1.25
CA LYS A 183 -8.54 -6.95 -0.14
C LYS A 183 -7.32 -6.65 -0.99
N GLY A 184 -7.20 -7.34 -2.12
CA GLY A 184 -6.16 -7.10 -3.12
C GLY A 184 -4.75 -7.14 -2.53
N ASN A 185 -3.95 -6.14 -2.88
CA ASN A 185 -2.56 -6.03 -2.47
C ASN A 185 -2.38 -5.85 -0.95
N ALA A 186 -3.32 -5.22 -0.24
CA ALA A 186 -3.25 -5.07 1.21
C ALA A 186 -3.23 -6.44 1.90
N LYS A 187 -4.17 -7.33 1.52
CA LYS A 187 -4.26 -8.69 2.07
C LYS A 187 -3.01 -9.51 1.74
N ALA A 188 -2.56 -9.44 0.48
CA ALA A 188 -1.36 -10.15 0.03
C ALA A 188 -0.09 -9.73 0.80
N GLN A 189 0.11 -8.42 1.00
CA GLN A 189 1.24 -7.89 1.77
C GLN A 189 1.15 -8.26 3.25
N ALA A 190 -0.05 -8.17 3.83
CA ALA A 190 -0.29 -8.53 5.22
C ALA A 190 -0.01 -10.02 5.48
N LEU A 191 -0.54 -10.93 4.65
CA LEU A 191 -0.25 -12.36 4.75
C LEU A 191 1.24 -12.65 4.61
N ALA A 192 1.94 -11.99 3.68
CA ALA A 192 3.40 -12.13 3.54
C ALA A 192 4.17 -11.65 4.78
N LYS A 193 3.66 -10.65 5.49
CA LYS A 193 4.25 -10.23 6.78
C LYS A 193 3.96 -11.23 7.88
N LEU A 194 2.76 -11.83 7.92
CA LEU A 194 2.35 -12.78 8.96
C LEU A 194 2.95 -14.18 8.78
N SER A 195 3.42 -14.53 7.58
CA SER A 195 4.02 -15.84 7.28
C SER A 195 5.35 -16.13 8.00
N THR A 196 5.91 -15.16 8.71
CA THR A 196 7.25 -15.18 9.31
C THR A 196 7.29 -15.70 10.75
N LYS A 197 6.17 -16.15 11.31
CA LYS A 197 6.13 -16.74 12.66
C LYS A 197 6.46 -18.23 12.65
N ASP A 198 7.29 -18.65 13.60
CA ASP A 198 7.99 -19.93 13.58
C ASP A 198 7.30 -21.09 14.32
N SER A 199 6.23 -20.84 15.10
CA SER A 199 5.58 -21.94 15.82
C SER A 199 4.77 -22.82 14.87
N SER A 200 4.79 -24.13 15.08
CA SER A 200 4.04 -25.08 14.25
C SER A 200 2.53 -24.83 14.30
N SER A 201 1.99 -24.39 15.45
CA SER A 201 0.60 -24.01 15.61
C SER A 201 0.23 -22.76 14.81
N ASP A 202 1.05 -21.70 14.89
CA ASP A 202 0.83 -20.48 14.11
C ASP A 202 0.88 -20.77 12.62
N ARG A 203 1.78 -21.67 12.22
CA ARG A 203 1.93 -22.07 10.83
C ARG A 203 0.69 -22.76 10.29
N ILE A 204 0.07 -23.64 11.06
CA ILE A 204 -1.19 -24.30 10.68
C ILE A 204 -2.30 -23.27 10.50
N ILE A 205 -2.46 -22.33 11.43
CA ILE A 205 -3.49 -21.28 11.36
C ILE A 205 -3.26 -20.40 10.12
N PHE A 206 -2.01 -20.01 9.85
CA PHE A 206 -1.64 -19.24 8.67
C PHE A 206 -1.98 -19.98 7.36
N VAL A 207 -1.62 -21.26 7.25
CA VAL A 207 -1.94 -22.08 6.06
C VAL A 207 -3.45 -22.20 5.88
N ASN A 208 -4.23 -22.39 6.95
CA ASN A 208 -5.69 -22.43 6.89
C ASN A 208 -6.27 -21.08 6.41
N SER A 209 -5.67 -19.95 6.79
CA SER A 209 -6.09 -18.63 6.31
C SER A 209 -5.83 -18.45 4.81
N LEU A 210 -4.73 -19.00 4.27
CA LEU A 210 -4.48 -19.05 2.83
C LEU A 210 -5.50 -19.93 2.10
N GLU A 211 -5.86 -21.09 2.64
CA GLU A 211 -6.91 -21.94 2.07
C GLU A 211 -8.24 -21.19 2.00
N LYS A 212 -8.62 -20.51 3.09
CA LYS A 212 -9.83 -19.67 3.15
C LYS A 212 -9.80 -18.57 2.10
N THR A 213 -8.68 -17.86 1.96
CA THR A 213 -8.48 -16.82 0.96
C THR A 213 -8.68 -17.38 -0.45
N PHE A 214 -8.02 -18.50 -0.77
CA PHE A 214 -8.11 -19.12 -2.10
C PHE A 214 -9.46 -19.74 -2.41
N ALA A 215 -10.25 -20.13 -1.41
CA ALA A 215 -11.57 -20.71 -1.60
C ALA A 215 -12.69 -19.67 -1.70
N GLY A 216 -12.53 -18.47 -1.10
CA GLY A 216 -13.66 -17.56 -0.86
C GLY A 216 -13.47 -16.09 -1.21
N ASP A 217 -12.23 -15.61 -1.44
CA ASP A 217 -12.02 -14.21 -1.78
C ASP A 217 -12.32 -13.93 -3.26
N ASP A 218 -12.46 -12.64 -3.60
CA ASP A 218 -12.63 -12.22 -4.98
C ASP A 218 -11.38 -12.52 -5.85
N PRO A 219 -11.54 -12.72 -7.16
CA PRO A 219 -10.43 -13.12 -8.03
C PRO A 219 -9.22 -12.17 -7.99
N ASN A 220 -9.44 -10.85 -7.84
CA ASN A 220 -8.34 -9.90 -7.81
C ASN A 220 -7.52 -10.06 -6.52
N THR A 221 -8.18 -10.25 -5.38
CA THR A 221 -7.53 -10.56 -4.11
C THR A 221 -6.74 -11.87 -4.20
N VAL A 222 -7.34 -12.94 -4.72
CA VAL A 222 -6.66 -14.22 -4.89
C VAL A 222 -5.42 -14.08 -5.77
N ILE A 223 -5.51 -13.37 -6.90
CA ILE A 223 -4.37 -13.12 -7.80
C ILE A 223 -3.26 -12.37 -7.06
N SER A 224 -3.57 -11.29 -6.33
CA SER A 224 -2.58 -10.55 -5.53
C SER A 224 -1.88 -11.44 -4.49
N VAL A 225 -2.62 -12.33 -3.82
CA VAL A 225 -2.05 -13.28 -2.86
C VAL A 225 -1.14 -14.29 -3.56
N VAL A 226 -1.58 -14.87 -4.68
CA VAL A 226 -0.80 -15.81 -5.49
C VAL A 226 0.52 -15.18 -5.96
N GLU A 227 0.50 -13.93 -6.41
CA GLU A 227 1.71 -13.18 -6.80
C GLU A 227 2.70 -12.98 -5.65
N SER A 228 2.20 -12.99 -4.41
CA SER A 228 3.01 -12.80 -3.20
C SER A 228 3.44 -14.11 -2.53
N LEU A 229 3.01 -15.27 -3.00
CA LEU A 229 3.31 -16.58 -2.38
C LEU A 229 4.81 -16.85 -2.18
N LYS A 230 5.67 -16.38 -3.10
CA LYS A 230 7.14 -16.51 -2.97
C LYS A 230 7.69 -15.89 -1.69
N LYS A 231 7.01 -14.86 -1.17
CA LYS A 231 7.42 -14.15 0.04
C LYS A 231 6.95 -14.84 1.32
N MET A 232 6.08 -15.86 1.20
CA MET A 232 5.44 -16.52 2.34
C MET A 232 6.15 -17.79 2.82
N ASN A 233 7.24 -18.19 2.14
CA ASN A 233 8.08 -19.35 2.48
C ASN A 233 7.26 -20.63 2.73
N LEU A 234 6.27 -20.93 1.89
CA LEU A 234 5.51 -22.18 1.96
C LEU A 234 6.39 -23.39 1.62
N SER A 235 6.25 -24.47 2.39
CA SER A 235 6.81 -25.77 2.01
C SER A 235 6.10 -26.29 0.75
N ASN A 236 6.71 -27.26 0.06
CA ASN A 236 6.07 -27.86 -1.11
C ASN A 236 4.73 -28.52 -0.78
N GLU A 237 4.62 -29.12 0.42
CA GLU A 237 3.40 -29.75 0.91
C GLU A 237 2.30 -28.72 1.19
N GLU A 238 2.65 -27.63 1.87
CA GLU A 238 1.73 -26.52 2.15
C GLU A 238 1.28 -25.85 0.85
N MET A 239 2.22 -25.62 -0.07
CA MET A 239 1.93 -25.04 -1.37
C MET A 239 0.95 -25.92 -2.15
N ALA A 240 1.19 -27.24 -2.24
CA ALA A 240 0.28 -28.16 -2.91
C ALA A 240 -1.10 -28.20 -2.23
N ARG A 241 -1.14 -28.16 -0.89
CA ARG A 241 -2.37 -28.14 -0.09
C ARG A 241 -3.21 -26.90 -0.39
N VAL A 242 -2.65 -25.69 -0.26
CA VAL A 242 -3.41 -24.45 -0.50
C VAL A 242 -3.86 -24.35 -1.96
N SER A 243 -3.02 -24.78 -2.91
CA SER A 243 -3.28 -24.67 -4.35
C SER A 243 -4.52 -25.42 -4.81
N LYS A 244 -4.91 -26.51 -4.13
CA LYS A 244 -6.14 -27.25 -4.45
C LYS A 244 -7.39 -26.38 -4.38
N ASN A 245 -7.41 -25.41 -3.47
CA ASN A 245 -8.54 -24.50 -3.34
C ASN A 245 -8.70 -23.55 -4.54
N LEU A 246 -7.66 -23.38 -5.37
CA LEU A 246 -7.72 -22.58 -6.59
C LEU A 246 -8.42 -23.31 -7.75
N CYS A 247 -8.63 -24.62 -7.66
CA CYS A 247 -9.14 -25.42 -8.78
C CYS A 247 -10.57 -25.04 -9.20
N HIS A 248 -11.38 -24.50 -8.30
CA HIS A 248 -12.74 -24.06 -8.63
C HIS A 248 -12.76 -22.94 -9.68
N TYR A 249 -11.70 -22.12 -9.81
CA TYR A 249 -11.60 -21.11 -10.87
C TYR A 249 -11.56 -21.74 -12.28
N LYS A 250 -11.10 -22.98 -12.40
CA LYS A 250 -11.10 -23.75 -13.67
C LYS A 250 -12.52 -24.11 -14.12
N GLU A 251 -13.49 -24.20 -13.21
CA GLU A 251 -14.88 -24.59 -13.51
C GLU A 251 -15.58 -23.58 -14.43
N ASN A 252 -15.13 -22.31 -14.39
CA ASN A 252 -15.60 -21.25 -15.29
C ASN A 252 -15.05 -21.38 -16.73
N GLY A 253 -14.17 -22.35 -16.98
CA GLY A 253 -13.56 -22.64 -18.28
C GLY A 253 -12.07 -22.36 -18.31
N THR A 254 -11.33 -23.10 -19.14
CA THR A 254 -9.87 -22.97 -19.28
C THR A 254 -9.41 -21.62 -19.85
N ASP A 255 -10.31 -20.93 -20.54
CA ASP A 255 -10.06 -19.61 -21.13
C ASP A 255 -10.45 -18.45 -20.20
N ASP A 256 -10.98 -18.74 -19.00
CA ASP A 256 -11.30 -17.71 -18.01
C ASP A 256 -10.05 -16.86 -17.69
N PRO A 257 -10.12 -15.52 -17.79
CA PRO A 257 -8.97 -14.65 -17.56
C PRO A 257 -8.36 -14.81 -16.16
N ASN A 258 -9.19 -15.05 -15.13
CA ASN A 258 -8.71 -15.21 -13.76
C ASN A 258 -7.99 -16.54 -13.62
N TRP A 259 -8.56 -17.64 -14.12
CA TRP A 259 -7.90 -18.95 -14.15
C TRP A 259 -6.55 -18.89 -14.87
N ARG A 260 -6.48 -18.23 -16.04
CA ARG A 260 -5.23 -18.07 -16.80
C ARG A 260 -4.18 -17.29 -16.00
N MET A 261 -4.58 -16.22 -15.32
CA MET A 261 -3.66 -15.42 -14.49
C MET A 261 -3.18 -16.19 -13.25
N ILE A 262 -4.09 -16.87 -12.56
CA ILE A 262 -3.78 -17.74 -11.42
C ILE A 262 -2.78 -18.82 -11.86
N LYS A 263 -3.08 -19.55 -12.93
CA LYS A 263 -2.20 -20.58 -13.49
C LYS A 263 -0.82 -20.02 -13.86
N TYR A 264 -0.77 -18.87 -14.53
CA TYR A 264 0.49 -18.22 -14.88
C TYR A 264 1.33 -17.88 -13.64
N ASN A 265 0.72 -17.29 -12.60
CA ASN A 265 1.46 -16.92 -11.40
C ASN A 265 1.83 -18.14 -10.52
N MET A 266 0.99 -19.18 -10.47
CA MET A 266 1.34 -20.45 -9.82
C MET A 266 2.50 -21.16 -10.54
N GLY A 267 2.55 -21.08 -11.88
CA GLY A 267 3.69 -21.58 -12.65
C GLY A 267 5.02 -20.90 -12.29
N LYS A 268 4.99 -19.61 -11.90
CA LYS A 268 6.20 -18.90 -11.42
C LYS A 268 6.74 -19.46 -10.10
N VAL A 269 5.92 -20.13 -9.29
CA VAL A 269 6.31 -20.81 -8.04
C VAL A 269 6.48 -22.32 -8.23
N SER A 270 6.64 -22.77 -9.48
CA SER A 270 6.87 -24.18 -9.83
C SER A 270 5.72 -25.11 -9.43
N ILE A 271 4.51 -24.59 -9.35
CA ILE A 271 3.30 -25.38 -9.14
C ILE A 271 2.56 -25.54 -10.47
N ASP A 272 2.35 -26.80 -10.86
CA ASP A 272 1.54 -27.15 -12.02
C ASP A 272 0.10 -27.43 -11.59
N LEU A 273 -0.76 -26.42 -11.78
CA LEU A 273 -2.18 -26.55 -11.47
C LEU A 273 -2.91 -27.53 -12.40
N ASP A 274 -2.39 -27.86 -13.59
CA ASP A 274 -3.04 -28.86 -14.43
C ASP A 274 -2.94 -30.26 -13.79
N ASN A 275 -1.83 -30.56 -13.11
CA ASN A 275 -1.65 -31.80 -12.37
C ASN A 275 -2.47 -31.82 -11.06
N ILE A 276 -2.55 -30.69 -10.36
CA ILE A 276 -3.26 -30.59 -9.07
C ILE A 276 -4.79 -30.62 -9.28
N CYS A 277 -5.28 -29.92 -10.31
CA CYS A 277 -6.70 -29.80 -10.61
C CYS A 277 -7.16 -30.86 -11.64
N THR A 278 -6.62 -32.07 -11.52
CA THR A 278 -7.11 -33.25 -12.22
C THR A 278 -8.43 -33.68 -11.58
N ASN A 279 -9.46 -33.94 -12.40
CA ASN A 279 -10.79 -34.36 -11.96
C ASN A 279 -10.73 -35.63 -11.11
#